data_AF-A0A7C5ZDZ1-F1
#
_entry.id   AF-A0A7C5ZDZ1-F1
#
_cell.length_a   1.000
_cell.length_b   1.000
_cell.length_c   1.000
_cell.angle_alpha   90.00
_cell.angle_beta   90.00
_cell.angle_gamma   90.00
#
_symmetry.space_group_name_H-M   'P 1'
#
loop_
_entity.id
_entity.type
_entity.pdbx_description
1 polymer ?
#
loop_
_entity_poly.entity_id
_entity_poly.type
_entity_poly.pdbx_seq_one_letter_code
_entity_poly.pdbx_strand_id
1 'polypeptide(L)'
;MARKSNTPNTTTSRSSSRSSTAPAVAQRTTSTPVRNSAIPKVEPAAPKVVTYEMIARRAYEISQSPERGSDFDNWIRAERELKGL
;
A
#
# COMPACT_ATOMS: atom_id res chain seq x y z
N MET A 1 -27.92 -29.45 -10.79
CA MET A 1 -27.77 -28.86 -12.13
C MET A 1 -27.65 -27.35 -11.98
N ALA A 2 -26.66 -26.78 -12.68
CA ALA A 2 -26.25 -25.38 -12.66
C ALA A 2 -27.32 -24.43 -13.24
N ARG A 3 -27.19 -23.13 -12.95
CA ARG A 3 -26.91 -22.09 -13.96
C ARG A 3 -26.53 -20.76 -13.29
N LYS A 4 -25.30 -20.33 -13.61
CA LYS A 4 -24.77 -18.98 -13.46
C LYS A 4 -25.51 -18.02 -14.39
N SER A 5 -25.65 -16.76 -14.02
CA SER A 5 -26.01 -15.65 -14.91
C SER A 5 -25.30 -14.39 -14.38
N ASN A 6 -24.13 -14.02 -14.89
CA ASN A 6 -23.80 -13.43 -16.19
C ASN A 6 -24.32 -11.99 -16.34
N THR A 7 -23.36 -11.06 -16.36
CA THR A 7 -23.45 -9.62 -16.56
C THR A 7 -24.05 -9.23 -17.92
N PRO A 8 -24.75 -8.09 -18.03
CA PRO A 8 -24.85 -7.36 -19.28
C PRO A 8 -23.84 -6.20 -19.34
N ASN A 9 -22.94 -6.32 -20.31
CA ASN A 9 -22.07 -5.30 -20.86
C ASN A 9 -22.89 -4.49 -21.90
N THR A 10 -22.96 -3.16 -21.81
CA THR A 10 -23.49 -2.32 -22.90
C THR A 10 -22.77 -0.96 -22.98
N THR A 11 -21.77 -0.92 -23.85
CA THR A 11 -21.54 0.06 -24.91
C THR A 11 -22.29 1.40 -24.83
N THR A 12 -21.57 2.51 -24.74
CA THR A 12 -21.97 3.78 -25.37
C THR A 12 -20.74 4.49 -25.90
N SER A 13 -20.59 4.37 -27.21
CA SER A 13 -19.66 5.11 -28.06
C SER A 13 -20.19 6.53 -28.26
N ARG A 14 -19.36 7.57 -28.13
CA ARG A 14 -19.40 8.69 -29.09
C ARG A 14 -18.13 9.55 -29.06
N SER A 15 -17.45 9.51 -30.20
CA SER A 15 -16.40 10.42 -30.64
C SER A 15 -16.88 11.87 -30.69
N SER A 16 -16.00 12.83 -30.41
CA SER A 16 -16.01 14.18 -31.00
C SER A 16 -14.69 14.91 -30.73
N SER A 17 -13.71 14.67 -31.59
CA SER A 17 -12.58 15.56 -31.82
C SER A 17 -13.06 16.84 -32.50
N ARG A 18 -12.90 18.00 -31.86
CA ARG A 18 -12.95 19.31 -32.52
C ARG A 18 -11.81 20.18 -32.04
N SER A 19 -10.89 20.41 -32.97
CA SER A 19 -9.84 21.41 -32.95
C SER A 19 -10.45 22.81 -32.99
N SER A 20 -9.97 23.71 -32.15
CA SER A 20 -10.20 25.15 -32.29
C SER A 20 -8.97 25.94 -31.81
N THR A 21 -8.61 26.91 -32.65
CA THR A 21 -7.36 27.63 -32.76
C THR A 21 -7.38 28.94 -31.96
N ALA A 22 -6.35 29.17 -31.11
CA ALA A 22 -5.74 30.46 -30.66
C ALA A 22 -6.63 31.57 -30.03
N PRO A 23 -6.12 32.60 -29.28
CA PRO A 23 -4.72 33.03 -29.10
C PRO A 23 -4.24 33.28 -27.65
N ALA A 24 -2.97 33.67 -27.57
CA ALA A 24 -2.13 33.99 -26.42
C ALA A 24 -2.78 34.79 -25.26
N VAL A 25 -2.61 34.29 -24.04
CA VAL A 25 -2.64 35.09 -22.81
C VAL A 25 -1.41 34.74 -21.98
N ALA A 26 -0.54 35.75 -21.88
CA ALA A 26 0.53 35.99 -20.92
C ALA A 26 0.81 34.89 -19.88
N GLN A 27 1.91 34.15 -20.09
CA GLN A 27 2.55 33.34 -19.07
C GLN A 27 3.12 34.27 -17.99
N ARG A 28 2.38 34.45 -16.88
CA ARG A 28 2.99 34.95 -15.63
C ARG A 28 3.69 33.77 -14.98
N THR A 29 5.00 33.70 -15.12
CA THR A 29 5.84 32.79 -14.35
C THR A 29 5.90 33.29 -12.90
N THR A 30 4.92 32.90 -12.10
CA THR A 30 5.05 33.01 -10.64
C THR A 30 6.12 32.02 -10.21
N SER A 31 7.34 32.52 -10.06
CA SER A 31 8.45 31.82 -9.43
C SER A 31 8.07 31.49 -7.99
N THR A 32 7.50 30.30 -7.78
CA THR A 32 7.37 29.74 -6.45
C THR A 32 8.78 29.41 -5.96
N PRO A 33 9.21 29.87 -4.77
CA PRO A 33 10.48 29.45 -4.22
C PRO A 33 10.45 27.94 -4.05
N VAL A 34 11.24 27.25 -4.88
CA VAL A 34 11.49 25.82 -4.75
C VAL A 34 12.18 25.64 -3.41
N ARG A 35 11.40 25.32 -2.37
CA ARG A 35 11.93 25.00 -1.07
C ARG A 35 12.60 23.64 -1.22
N ASN A 36 13.90 23.64 -1.52
CA ASN A 36 14.78 22.49 -1.37
C ASN A 36 14.90 22.18 0.13
N SER A 37 13.81 21.70 0.75
CA SER A 37 13.90 21.01 2.01
C SER A 37 14.66 19.73 1.71
N ALA A 38 15.94 19.71 2.10
CA ALA A 38 16.77 18.53 2.06
C ALA A 38 15.95 17.36 2.63
N ILE A 39 15.60 16.40 1.78
CA ILE A 39 14.95 15.18 2.22
C ILE A 39 15.92 14.55 3.22
N PRO A 40 15.56 14.41 4.51
CA PRO A 40 16.42 13.74 5.46
C PRO A 40 16.72 12.36 4.90
N LYS A 41 18.01 12.08 4.74
CA LYS A 41 18.50 10.81 4.24
C LYS A 41 18.12 9.77 5.28
N VAL A 42 16.95 9.15 5.10
CA VAL A 42 16.49 8.03 5.91
C VAL A 42 17.50 6.92 5.69
N GLU A 43 18.37 6.72 6.67
CA GLU A 43 19.28 5.58 6.63
C GLU A 43 18.43 4.31 6.58
N PRO A 44 18.70 3.40 5.62
CA PRO A 44 17.94 2.17 5.52
C PRO A 44 18.11 1.42 6.84
N ALA A 45 17.01 1.26 7.58
CA ALA A 45 16.99 0.50 8.81
C ALA A 45 17.60 -0.87 8.54
N ALA A 46 18.67 -1.19 9.26
CA ALA A 46 19.37 -2.47 9.11
C ALA A 46 18.35 -3.63 9.14
N PRO A 47 18.56 -4.68 8.33
CA PRO A 47 17.65 -5.82 8.29
C PRO A 47 17.51 -6.37 9.71
N LYS A 48 16.27 -6.32 10.24
CA LYS A 48 15.97 -6.85 11.57
C LYS A 48 16.17 -8.36 11.53
N VAL A 49 17.26 -8.84 12.13
CA VAL A 49 17.49 -10.28 12.33
C VAL A 49 16.47 -10.75 13.36
N VAL A 50 15.41 -11.42 12.89
CA VAL A 50 14.39 -11.99 13.76
C VAL A 50 14.94 -13.28 14.36
N THR A 51 15.17 -13.29 15.67
CA THR A 51 15.63 -14.48 16.39
C THR A 51 14.45 -15.34 16.86
N TYR A 52 14.73 -16.61 17.15
CA TYR A 52 13.73 -17.55 17.67
C TYR A 52 13.09 -17.05 18.98
N GLU A 53 13.88 -16.50 19.90
CA GLU A 53 13.35 -15.99 21.17
C GLU A 53 12.40 -14.81 20.99
N MET A 54 12.65 -13.96 19.99
CA MET A 54 11.74 -12.85 19.66
C MET A 54 10.38 -13.39 19.19
N ILE A 55 10.40 -14.42 18.34
CA ILE A 55 9.19 -15.07 17.85
C ILE A 55 8.46 -15.75 19.00
N ALA A 56 9.18 -16.49 19.86
CA ALA A 56 8.61 -17.16 21.02
C ALA A 56 7.92 -16.18 21.98
N ARG A 57 8.59 -15.06 22.30
CA ARG A 57 8.02 -14.00 23.12
C ARG A 57 6.75 -13.41 22.50
N ARG A 58 6.80 -13.11 21.20
CA ARG A 58 5.66 -12.53 20.50
C ARG A 58 4.49 -13.51 20.36
N ALA A 59 4.77 -14.79 20.11
CA ALA A 59 3.76 -15.85 20.07
C ALA A 59 3.07 -16.01 21.42
N TYR A 60 3.82 -15.93 22.53
CA TYR A 60 3.25 -15.93 23.88
C TYR A 60 2.35 -14.71 24.12
N GLU A 61 2.76 -13.50 23.69
CA GLU A 61 1.90 -12.32 23.79
C GLU A 61 0.58 -12.50 23.02
N ILE A 62 0.64 -13.06 21.80
CA ILE A 62 -0.56 -13.37 21.01
C ILE A 62 -1.41 -14.43 21.71
N SER A 63 -0.80 -15.42 22.35
CA SER A 63 -1.53 -16.45 23.09
C SER A 63 -2.28 -15.91 24.32
N GLN A 64 -1.90 -14.74 24.85
CA GLN A 64 -2.63 -14.07 25.93
C GLN A 64 -3.79 -13.18 25.40
N SER A 65 -3.87 -12.97 24.09
CA SER A 65 -4.90 -12.12 23.46
C SER A 65 -6.27 -12.81 23.41
N PRO A 66 -7.38 -12.04 23.38
CA PRO A 66 -8.71 -12.59 23.08
C PRO A 66 -8.82 -13.23 21.68
N GLU A 67 -7.98 -12.82 20.73
CA GLU A 67 -7.94 -13.39 19.36
C GLU A 67 -6.93 -14.53 19.20
N ARG A 68 -6.56 -15.21 20.29
CA ARG A 68 -5.58 -16.29 20.25
C ARG A 68 -6.07 -17.48 19.40
N GLY A 69 -5.17 -18.02 18.58
CA GLY A 69 -5.34 -19.30 17.91
C GLY A 69 -4.65 -20.44 18.67
N SER A 70 -4.35 -21.52 17.96
CA SER A 70 -3.45 -22.57 18.47
C SER A 70 -2.02 -22.01 18.66
N ASP A 71 -1.20 -22.68 19.46
CA ASP A 71 0.19 -22.26 19.66
C ASP A 71 0.98 -22.16 18.34
N PHE A 72 0.71 -23.08 17.41
CA PHE A 72 1.30 -23.06 16.08
C PHE A 72 0.84 -21.84 15.25
N ASP A 73 -0.46 -21.51 15.29
CA ASP A 73 -0.97 -20.33 14.58
C ASP A 73 -0.39 -19.03 15.16
N ASN A 74 -0.29 -18.95 16.49
CA ASN A 74 0.29 -17.82 17.19
C ASN A 74 1.77 -17.65 16.83
N TRP A 75 2.52 -18.76 16.70
CA TRP A 75 3.90 -18.78 16.21
C TRP A 75 4.03 -18.22 14.79
N ILE A 76 3.23 -18.71 13.85
CA ILE A 76 3.26 -18.27 12.45
C ILE A 76 2.88 -16.77 12.34
N ARG A 77 1.90 -16.31 13.12
CA ARG A 77 1.50 -14.90 13.16
C ARG A 77 2.62 -14.03 13.71
N ALA A 78 3.28 -14.45 14.79
CA ALA A 78 4.45 -13.77 15.35
C ALA A 78 5.60 -13.66 14.33
N GLU A 79 5.89 -14.73 13.58
CA GLU A 79 6.90 -14.69 12.52
C GLU A 79 6.59 -13.65 11.44
N ARG A 80 5.32 -13.58 10.99
CA ARG A 80 4.88 -12.61 9.98
C ARG A 80 5.00 -11.17 10.48
N GLU A 81 4.53 -10.91 11.70
CA GLU A 81 4.61 -9.57 12.30
C GLU A 81 6.05 -9.08 12.45
N LEU A 82 6.97 -9.96 12.87
CA LEU A 82 8.38 -9.58 13.08
C LEU A 82 9.17 -9.46 11.77
N LYS A 83 8.86 -10.30 10.77
CA LYS A 83 9.49 -10.22 9.43
C LYS A 83 8.90 -9.12 8.55
N GLY A 84 7.70 -8.61 8.89
CA GLY A 84 7.00 -7.60 8.08
C GLY A 84 6.47 -8.14 6.75
N LEU A 85 6.09 -9.43 6.72
CA LEU A 85 5.58 -10.15 5.54
C LEU A 85 4.06 -10.11 5.46
#